data_AF-A0A060W5I0-F1
#
_entry.id   AF-A0A060W5I0-F1
#
_cell.length_a   1.000
_cell.length_b   1.000
_cell.length_c   1.000
_cell.angle_alpha   90.00
_cell.angle_beta   90.00
_cell.angle_gamma   90.00
#
_symmetry.space_group_name_H-M   'P 1'
#
loop_
_entity.id
_entity.type
_entity.pdbx_description
1 polymer ?
#
loop_
_entity_poly.entity_id
_entity_poly.type
_entity_poly.pdbx_seq_one_letter_code
_entity_poly.pdbx_strand_id
1 'polypeptide(L)'
;MNPFYCMFVNPTKIAGLCKVGAAAATGDGDKIMCHCPSFHAVQLMKQGSSPNMACYTVLDDIIRRTAPDKCFEIGLIALNVKGEVGAASSVEFPYTFWIQGKDYVETSTQLPNSTEMEGTEKCDRCTVK
;
A
#
# COMPACT_ATOMS: atom_id res chain seq x y z
N MET A 1 -9.88 16.17 -8.30
CA MET A 1 -10.13 16.00 -6.85
C MET A 1 -9.27 14.83 -6.43
N ASN A 2 -8.19 15.06 -5.67
CA ASN A 2 -7.35 13.97 -5.18
C ASN A 2 -8.05 13.37 -3.95
N PRO A 3 -8.48 12.10 -3.99
CA PRO A 3 -9.11 11.48 -2.84
C PRO A 3 -8.05 11.29 -1.75
N PHE A 4 -8.17 12.04 -0.66
CA PHE A 4 -7.39 11.80 0.54
C PHE A 4 -7.94 10.56 1.24
N TYR A 5 -7.07 9.59 1.54
CA TYR A 5 -7.44 8.41 2.31
C TYR A 5 -6.98 8.57 3.76
N CYS A 6 -7.94 8.63 4.68
CA CYS A 6 -7.66 8.72 6.11
C CYS A 6 -7.80 7.34 6.76
N MET A 7 -6.73 6.86 7.39
CA MET A 7 -6.77 5.68 8.26
C MET A 7 -6.62 6.11 9.71
N PHE A 8 -7.59 5.81 10.56
CA PHE A 8 -7.45 6.02 12.00
C PHE A 8 -6.62 4.88 12.61
N VAL A 9 -5.40 5.19 13.04
CA VAL A 9 -4.43 4.20 13.52
C VAL A 9 -4.33 4.26 15.04
N ASN A 10 -5.09 3.41 15.73
CA ASN A 10 -4.96 3.31 17.19
C ASN A 10 -4.33 1.95 17.56
N PRO A 11 -2.98 1.88 17.76
CA PRO A 11 -2.27 0.63 18.02
C PRO A 11 -2.84 -0.15 19.21
N THR A 12 -3.34 0.57 20.22
CA THR A 12 -3.94 -0.01 21.42
C THR A 12 -5.35 -0.58 21.19
N LYS A 13 -6.15 -0.03 20.26
CA LYS A 13 -7.44 -0.61 19.85
C LYS A 13 -7.28 -1.85 18.97
N ILE A 14 -6.32 -1.86 18.04
CA ILE A 14 -6.12 -3.02 17.14
C ILE A 14 -5.48 -4.22 17.85
N ALA A 15 -4.58 -4.02 18.82
CA ALA A 15 -3.95 -5.12 19.55
C ALA A 15 -4.94 -6.00 20.35
N GLY A 16 -6.11 -5.47 20.70
CA GLY A 16 -7.19 -6.23 21.36
C GLY A 16 -8.22 -6.86 20.42
N LEU A 17 -8.24 -6.48 19.13
CA LEU A 17 -9.24 -6.92 18.16
C LEU A 17 -8.66 -7.88 17.11
N CYS A 18 -7.40 -7.71 16.75
CA CYS A 18 -6.73 -8.45 15.68
C CYS A 18 -5.40 -9.02 16.19
N LYS A 19 -5.00 -10.22 15.75
CA LYS A 19 -3.72 -10.84 16.16
C LYS A 19 -2.51 -10.41 15.32
N VAL A 20 -2.74 -9.87 14.12
CA VAL A 20 -1.69 -9.58 13.13
C VAL A 20 -1.66 -8.09 12.78
N GLY A 21 -2.77 -7.57 12.24
CA GLY A 21 -2.84 -6.21 11.73
C GLY A 21 -4.12 -5.97 10.91
N ALA A 22 -4.16 -4.84 10.21
CA ALA A 22 -5.21 -4.43 9.29
C ALA A 22 -4.58 -3.85 8.01
N ALA A 23 -5.30 -3.94 6.89
CA ALA A 23 -4.88 -3.33 5.64
C ALA A 23 -6.11 -2.83 4.85
N ALA A 24 -5.93 -1.79 4.06
CA ALA A 24 -6.94 -1.25 3.15
C ALA A 24 -6.29 -0.96 1.79
N ALA A 25 -7.01 -1.31 0.72
CA ALA A 25 -6.58 -1.09 -0.65
C ALA A 25 -7.56 -0.16 -1.36
N THR A 26 -7.05 0.62 -2.31
CA THR A 26 -7.82 1.51 -3.15
C THR A 26 -7.23 1.59 -4.55
N GLY A 27 -8.01 2.08 -5.51
CA GLY A 27 -7.65 2.19 -6.92
C GLY A 27 -8.77 1.66 -7.82
N ASP A 28 -8.38 1.11 -8.97
CA ASP A 28 -9.30 0.50 -9.93
C ASP A 28 -9.86 -0.84 -9.41
N GLY A 29 -11.00 -0.76 -8.70
CA GLY A 29 -11.63 -1.88 -8.01
C GLY A 29 -11.97 -3.07 -8.92
N ASP A 30 -12.28 -2.84 -10.19
CA ASP A 30 -12.63 -3.90 -11.15
C ASP A 30 -11.43 -4.81 -11.44
N LYS A 31 -10.22 -4.25 -11.37
CA LYS A 31 -8.96 -4.96 -11.60
C LYS A 31 -8.30 -5.42 -10.30
N ILE A 32 -8.48 -4.69 -9.21
CA ILE A 32 -7.84 -5.00 -7.92
C ILE A 32 -8.57 -6.14 -7.17
N MET A 33 -9.90 -6.23 -7.30
CA MET A 33 -10.72 -7.11 -6.46
C MET A 33 -10.36 -8.60 -6.61
N CYS A 34 -9.95 -9.05 -7.79
CA CYS A 34 -9.58 -10.44 -8.03
C CYS A 34 -8.28 -10.87 -7.32
N HIS A 35 -7.45 -9.92 -6.87
CA HIS A 35 -6.19 -10.18 -6.19
C HIS A 35 -6.31 -10.18 -4.65
N CYS A 36 -7.45 -9.78 -4.09
CA CYS A 36 -7.67 -9.68 -2.65
C CYS A 36 -6.51 -9.00 -1.89
N PRO A 37 -6.09 -7.77 -2.28
CA PRO A 37 -4.86 -7.15 -1.81
C PRO A 37 -4.77 -6.97 -0.29
N SER A 38 -5.85 -6.56 0.36
CA SER A 38 -5.87 -6.35 1.81
C SER A 38 -5.69 -7.67 2.58
N PHE A 39 -6.30 -8.74 2.10
CA PHE A 39 -6.09 -10.07 2.67
C PHE A 39 -4.65 -10.54 2.45
N HIS A 40 -4.12 -10.36 1.24
CA HIS A 40 -2.75 -10.73 0.89
C HIS A 40 -1.73 -9.99 1.77
N ALA A 41 -1.89 -8.68 1.97
CA ALA A 41 -1.04 -7.88 2.84
C ALA A 41 -1.04 -8.37 4.30
N VAL A 42 -2.24 -8.63 4.86
CA VAL A 42 -2.35 -9.17 6.23
C VAL A 42 -1.74 -10.57 6.34
N GLN A 43 -1.86 -11.39 5.30
CA GLN A 43 -1.25 -12.72 5.28
C GLN A 43 0.28 -12.66 5.26
N LEU A 44 0.87 -11.74 4.49
CA LEU A 44 2.33 -11.51 4.52
C LEU A 44 2.79 -11.00 5.89
N MET A 45 2.04 -10.07 6.51
CA MET A 45 2.33 -9.62 7.87
C MET A 45 2.23 -10.78 8.89
N LYS A 46 1.32 -11.73 8.68
CA LYS A 46 1.21 -12.94 9.50
C LYS A 46 2.42 -13.87 9.36
N GLN A 47 3.06 -13.88 8.19
CA GLN A 47 4.30 -14.61 7.93
C GLN A 47 5.54 -13.91 8.51
N GLY A 48 5.39 -12.70 9.05
CA GLY A 48 6.47 -11.95 9.70
C GLY A 48 7.03 -10.79 8.87
N SER A 49 6.45 -10.49 7.70
CA SER A 49 6.84 -9.30 6.92
C SER A 49 6.46 -8.00 7.64
N SER A 50 7.27 -6.96 7.47
CA SER A 50 6.90 -5.61 7.92
C SER A 50 5.73 -5.07 7.08
N PRO A 51 4.88 -4.17 7.62
CA PRO A 51 3.75 -3.60 6.88
C PRO A 51 4.16 -2.96 5.55
N ASN A 52 5.31 -2.28 5.53
CA ASN A 52 5.83 -1.64 4.33
C ASN A 52 6.23 -2.67 3.25
N MET A 53 6.97 -3.71 3.65
CA MET A 53 7.35 -4.80 2.73
C MET A 53 6.15 -5.59 2.24
N ALA A 54 5.16 -5.82 3.11
CA ALA A 54 3.93 -6.50 2.73
C ALA A 54 3.15 -5.70 1.67
N CYS A 55 2.98 -4.39 1.88
CA CYS A 55 2.32 -3.53 0.90
C CYS A 55 3.06 -3.51 -0.44
N TYR A 56 4.37 -3.38 -0.41
CA TYR A 56 5.22 -3.36 -1.61
C TYR A 56 5.15 -4.68 -2.39
N THR A 57 5.25 -5.82 -1.69
CA THR A 57 5.21 -7.15 -2.33
C THR A 57 3.86 -7.41 -3.01
N VAL A 58 2.76 -7.02 -2.36
CA VAL A 58 1.41 -7.14 -2.96
C VAL A 58 1.26 -6.22 -4.16
N LEU A 59 1.76 -4.99 -4.06
CA LEU A 59 1.72 -4.02 -5.15
C LEU A 59 2.48 -4.53 -6.39
N ASP A 60 3.72 -4.99 -6.20
CA ASP A 60 4.57 -5.55 -7.27
C ASP A 60 3.91 -6.77 -7.93
N ASP A 61 3.33 -7.69 -7.15
CA ASP A 61 2.62 -8.86 -7.67
C ASP A 61 1.40 -8.47 -8.53
N ILE A 62 0.61 -7.49 -8.09
CA ILE A 62 -0.57 -7.04 -8.84
C ILE A 62 -0.16 -6.33 -10.13
N ILE A 63 0.85 -5.47 -10.09
CA ILE A 63 1.37 -4.76 -11.28
C ILE A 63 1.82 -5.79 -12.34
N ARG A 64 2.63 -6.77 -11.94
CA ARG A 64 3.13 -7.83 -12.83
C ARG A 64 2.02 -8.66 -13.47
N ARG A 65 0.92 -8.91 -12.75
CA ARG A 65 -0.19 -9.74 -13.24
C ARG A 65 -1.21 -8.97 -14.07
N THR A 66 -1.39 -7.67 -13.81
CA THR A 66 -2.51 -6.90 -14.37
C THR A 66 -2.12 -6.11 -15.61
N ALA A 67 -0.92 -5.52 -15.62
CA ALA A 67 -0.54 -4.60 -16.68
C ALA A 67 0.97 -4.34 -16.71
N PRO A 68 1.76 -5.11 -17.48
CA PRO A 68 3.10 -4.66 -17.84
C PRO A 68 3.07 -3.33 -18.64
N ASP A 69 1.97 -3.04 -19.36
CA ASP A 69 1.93 -1.96 -20.37
C ASP A 69 0.91 -0.83 -20.11
N LYS A 70 0.20 -0.82 -18.96
CA LYS A 70 -0.79 0.23 -18.65
C LYS A 70 -0.58 0.82 -17.26
N CYS A 71 -0.65 2.15 -17.18
CA CYS A 71 -0.76 2.90 -15.94
C CYS A 71 -1.94 2.36 -15.14
N PHE A 72 -1.63 1.73 -14.00
CA PHE A 72 -2.60 1.11 -13.12
C PHE A 72 -2.60 1.83 -11.78
N GLU A 73 -3.76 2.32 -11.38
CA GLU A 73 -3.91 3.08 -10.15
C GLU A 73 -4.27 2.13 -9.01
N ILE A 74 -3.34 2.00 -8.07
CA ILE A 74 -3.50 1.19 -6.86
C ILE A 74 -2.73 1.83 -5.72
N GLY A 75 -3.37 1.89 -4.56
CA GLY A 75 -2.80 2.29 -3.28
C GLY A 75 -3.14 1.25 -2.23
N LEU A 76 -2.17 0.91 -1.40
CA LEU A 76 -2.29 -0.07 -0.35
C LEU A 76 -1.67 0.48 0.93
N ILE A 77 -2.42 0.40 2.02
CA ILE A 77 -1.99 0.86 3.33
C ILE A 77 -2.21 -0.27 4.34
N ALA A 78 -1.24 -0.49 5.22
CA ALA A 78 -1.27 -1.56 6.20
C ALA A 78 -0.70 -1.10 7.55
N LEU A 79 -1.16 -1.78 8.59
CA LEU A 79 -0.83 -1.52 9.98
C LEU A 79 -0.71 -2.86 10.70
N ASN A 80 0.31 -3.03 11.53
CA ASN A 80 0.42 -4.20 12.40
C ASN A 80 0.05 -3.89 13.86
N VAL A 81 -0.12 -4.96 14.66
CA VAL A 81 -0.39 -4.87 16.10
C VAL A 81 0.73 -4.22 16.91
N LYS A 82 1.93 -4.07 16.34
CA LYS A 82 3.05 -3.36 16.97
C LYS A 82 2.95 -1.84 16.80
N GLY A 83 2.01 -1.36 15.98
CA GLY A 83 1.83 0.06 15.67
C GLY A 83 2.69 0.57 14.52
N GLU A 84 3.34 -0.32 13.77
CA GLU A 84 4.06 0.04 12.55
C GLU A 84 3.07 0.21 11.39
N VAL A 85 3.25 1.25 10.59
CA VAL A 85 2.43 1.57 9.41
C VAL A 85 3.29 1.42 8.16
N GLY A 86 2.66 1.00 7.05
CA GLY A 86 3.30 0.93 5.74
C GLY A 86 2.31 1.28 4.64
N ALA A 87 2.80 1.90 3.58
CA ALA A 87 1.99 2.33 2.45
C ALA A 87 2.77 2.17 1.16
N ALA A 88 2.14 1.59 0.14
CA ALA A 88 2.71 1.48 -1.20
C ALA A 88 1.66 1.86 -2.24
N SER A 89 2.06 2.60 -3.27
CA SER A 89 1.18 3.04 -4.33
C SER A 89 1.92 3.19 -5.65
N SER A 90 1.21 2.94 -6.75
CA SER A 90 1.73 3.16 -8.11
C SER A 90 1.63 4.63 -8.55
N VAL A 91 0.87 5.45 -7.82
CA VAL A 91 0.67 6.87 -8.06
C VAL A 91 0.91 7.65 -6.77
N GLU A 92 0.99 8.98 -6.85
CA GLU A 92 1.06 9.83 -5.67
C GLU A 92 -0.19 9.62 -4.80
N PHE A 93 0.03 9.07 -3.61
CA PHE A 93 -1.05 8.64 -2.73
C PHE A 93 -0.89 9.29 -1.35
N PRO A 94 -1.55 10.44 -1.09
CA PRO A 94 -1.56 11.02 0.23
C PRO A 94 -2.47 10.21 1.14
N TYR A 95 -1.90 9.74 2.25
CA TYR A 95 -2.62 9.07 3.31
C TYR A 95 -2.40 9.79 4.63
N THR A 96 -3.41 9.74 5.49
CA THR A 96 -3.31 10.26 6.84
C THR A 96 -3.43 9.12 7.83
N PHE A 97 -2.62 9.19 8.89
CA PHE A 97 -2.75 8.31 10.03
C PHE A 97 -2.81 9.12 11.33
N TRP A 98 -3.78 8.79 12.16
CA TRP A 98 -3.94 9.39 13.48
C TRP A 98 -3.34 8.47 14.53
N ILE A 99 -2.36 8.90 15.32
CA ILE A 99 -1.77 8.13 16.44
C ILE A 99 -1.83 8.98 17.71
N GLN A 100 -2.43 8.44 18.78
CA GLN A 100 -2.43 9.05 20.13
C GLN A 100 -2.80 10.55 20.18
N GLY A 101 -3.82 10.97 19.42
CA GLY A 101 -4.28 12.36 19.43
C GLY A 101 -3.55 13.29 18.44
N LYS A 102 -2.65 12.76 17.61
CA LYS A 102 -1.94 13.52 16.58
C LYS A 102 -2.26 12.99 15.19
N ASP A 103 -2.55 13.90 14.28
CA ASP A 103 -2.70 13.63 12.85
C ASP A 103 -1.34 13.71 12.15
N TYR A 104 -1.01 12.69 11.37
CA TYR A 104 0.17 12.65 10.51
C TYR A 104 -0.30 12.49 9.07
N VAL A 105 0.28 13.28 8.17
CA VAL A 105 0.03 13.20 6.74
C VAL A 105 1.33 12.76 6.09
N GLU A 106 1.29 11.64 5.39
CA GLU A 106 2.40 11.14 4.59
C GLU A 106 1.91 10.89 3.17
N THR A 107 2.80 11.09 2.21
CA THR A 107 2.53 10.77 0.81
C THR A 107 3.40 9.59 0.44
N SER A 108 2.77 8.45 0.13
CA SER A 108 3.52 7.34 -0.46
C SER A 108 3.59 7.58 -1.96
N THR A 109 4.82 7.54 -2.46
CA THR A 109 5.13 7.40 -3.88
C THR A 109 6.28 6.42 -3.94
N GLN A 110 6.00 5.15 -4.18
CA GLN A 110 7.05 4.15 -4.36
C GLN A 110 6.81 3.37 -5.65
N LEU A 111 7.51 3.82 -6.70
CA LEU A 111 8.04 2.90 -7.70
C LEU A 111 9.34 2.28 -7.16
N PRO A 112 9.66 1.02 -7.50
CA PRO A 112 10.85 0.32 -7.02
C PRO A 112 12.14 1.11 -7.23
N ASN A 113 12.87 1.39 -6.15
CA ASN A 113 14.33 1.58 -6.15
C ASN A 113 14.80 0.91 -4.85
N SER A 114 15.63 -0.13 -4.79
CA SER A 114 16.71 -0.58 -5.68
C SER A 114 16.91 -2.09 -5.46
N THR A 115 17.16 -2.86 -6.51
CA THR A 115 18.54 -3.22 -6.87
C THR A 115 18.63 -3.38 -8.38
N GLU A 116 19.67 -2.80 -8.98
CA GLU A 116 19.97 -2.87 -10.40
C GLU A 116 19.79 -4.29 -10.97
N MET A 117 18.86 -4.46 -11.92
CA MET A 117 19.02 -5.32 -13.10
C MET A 117 18.28 -4.66 -14.27
N GLU A 118 18.97 -4.60 -15.40
CA GLU A 118 18.65 -3.89 -16.64
C GLU A 118 17.26 -4.19 -17.21
N GLY A 119 16.60 -3.11 -17.66
CA GLY A 119 15.75 -3.14 -18.85
C GLY A 119 14.27 -3.45 -18.64
N THR A 120 13.52 -2.50 -18.11
CA THR A 120 12.12 -2.31 -18.55
C THR A 120 11.80 -0.83 -18.57
N GLU A 121 11.31 -0.38 -19.72
CA GLU A 121 10.98 1.00 -20.05
C GLU A 121 10.19 1.68 -18.93
N LYS A 122 10.81 2.72 -18.37
CA LYS A 122 10.15 3.78 -17.64
C LYS A 122 8.99 4.27 -18.51
N CYS A 123 7.75 4.00 -18.10
CA CYS A 123 6.60 4.59 -18.77
C CYS A 123 6.58 6.09 -18.45
N ASP A 124 7.22 6.89 -19.29
CA ASP A 124 7.34 8.37 -19.22
C ASP A 124 5.98 9.10 -19.34
N ARG A 125 4.86 8.43 -19.05
CA ARG A 125 3.50 8.98 -19.11
C ARG A 125 2.91 9.24 -17.71
N CYS A 126 3.63 8.91 -16.64
CA CYS A 126 3.26 9.17 -15.25
C CYS A 126 3.77 10.52 -14.69
N THR A 127 3.96 11.53 -15.53
CA THR A 127 3.95 12.93 -15.07
C THR A 127 2.50 13.41 -15.08
N VAL A 128 1.94 13.59 -13.90
CA VAL A 128 0.68 14.29 -13.67
C VAL A 128 0.71 15.61 -14.47
N LYS A 129 -0.23 15.77 -15.42
CA LYS A 129 -0.53 17.08 -16.01
C LYS A 129 -1.40 17.88 -15.05
#